data_AF-A0A2M7L715-F1
#
_entry.id   AF-A0A2M7L715-F1
#
_cell.length_a   1.000
_cell.length_b   1.000
_cell.length_c   1.000
_cell.angle_alpha   90.00
_cell.angle_beta   90.00
_cell.angle_gamma   90.00
#
_symmetry.space_group_name_H-M   'P 1'
#
loop_
_entity.id
_entity.type
_entity.pdbx_description
1 polymer ?
#
loop_
_entity_poly.entity_id
_entity_poly.type
_entity_poly.pdbx_seq_one_letter_code
_entity_poly.pdbx_strand_id
1 'polypeptide(L)' 'MNIDRAEKIAARFTGNLNFLVRMHANGLLVRYHRHTHYFIRESCFWSYVYKSAGLPDLRD' A
#
# COMPACT_ATOMS: atom_id res chain seq x y z
N MET A 1 -6.81 7.77 5.98
CA MET A 1 -7.30 6.37 5.89
C MET A 1 -7.71 5.95 7.29
N ASN A 2 -8.67 5.05 7.49
CA ASN A 2 -9.00 4.59 8.84
C ASN A 2 -7.84 3.72 9.38
N ILE A 3 -7.45 3.91 10.64
CA ILE A 3 -6.34 3.22 11.31
C ILE A 3 -6.54 1.70 11.30
N ASP A 4 -7.72 1.19 11.70
CA ASP A 4 -8.02 -0.25 11.69
C ASP A 4 -7.88 -0.87 10.29
N ARG A 5 -8.23 -0.07 9.28
CA ARG A 5 -8.14 -0.50 7.88
C ARG A 5 -6.69 -0.47 7.38
N ALA A 6 -5.90 0.52 7.83
CA ALA A 6 -4.47 0.58 7.57
C ALA A 6 -3.72 -0.59 8.17
N GLU A 7 -4.06 -0.96 9.39
CA GLU A 7 -3.47 -2.11 10.07
C GLU A 7 -3.77 -3.42 9.32
N LYS A 8 -5.03 -3.67 8.93
CA LYS A 8 -5.42 -4.85 8.14
C LYS A 8 -4.68 -4.93 6.81
N ILE A 9 -4.51 -3.81 6.12
CA ILE A 9 -3.75 -3.76 4.87
C ILE A 9 -2.28 -4.07 5.15
N ALA A 10 -1.64 -3.38 6.09
CA ALA A 10 -0.24 -3.63 6.45
C ALA A 10 0.00 -5.11 6.80
N ALA A 11 -0.88 -5.70 7.61
CA ALA A 11 -0.81 -7.12 7.99
C ALA A 11 -0.88 -8.06 6.78
N ARG A 12 -1.76 -7.80 5.80
CA ARG A 12 -1.88 -8.63 4.59
C ARG A 12 -0.66 -8.58 3.68
N PHE A 13 0.04 -7.46 3.65
CA PHE A 13 1.26 -7.29 2.85
C PHE A 13 2.54 -7.67 3.63
N THR A 14 2.43 -7.91 4.94
CA THR A 14 3.56 -8.36 5.76
C THR A 14 3.94 -9.78 5.33
N GLY A 15 5.01 -9.90 4.54
CA GLY A 15 5.48 -11.18 3.99
C GLY A 15 5.68 -11.18 2.48
N ASN A 16 5.22 -10.15 1.76
CA ASN A 16 5.53 -10.01 0.34
C ASN A 16 6.92 -9.36 0.19
N LEU A 17 7.93 -10.12 -0.27
CA LEU A 17 9.33 -9.69 -0.34
C LEU A 17 9.55 -8.39 -1.14
N ASN A 18 8.62 -8.03 -2.03
CA ASN A 18 8.73 -6.80 -2.82
C ASN A 18 7.98 -5.61 -2.21
N PHE A 19 6.91 -5.84 -1.44
CA PHE A 19 6.10 -4.77 -0.83
C PHE A 19 6.15 -4.85 0.69
N LEU A 20 6.88 -3.93 1.31
CA LEU A 20 6.84 -3.72 2.75
C LEU A 20 5.85 -2.60 3.06
N VAL A 21 4.69 -2.95 3.60
CA VAL A 21 3.66 -1.98 4.00
C VAL A 21 3.66 -1.86 5.52
N ARG A 22 3.77 -0.64 6.04
CA ARG A 22 3.70 -0.32 7.47
C ARG A 22 2.67 0.76 7.71
N MET A 23 1.93 0.65 8.80
CA MET A 23 1.09 1.75 9.26
C MET A 23 1.96 2.88 9.79
N HIS A 24 1.63 4.12 9.44
CA HIS A 24 2.29 5.30 10.00
C HIS A 24 1.26 6.43 10.18
N ALA A 25 1.06 6.85 11.44
CA ALA A 25 0.06 7.85 11.84
C ALA A 25 -1.33 7.56 11.24
N ASN A 26 -1.74 8.31 10.21
CA ASN A 26 -3.07 8.25 9.59
C ASN A 26 -3.07 7.61 8.20
N GLY A 27 -2.00 6.88 7.85
CA GLY A 27 -1.77 6.33 6.52
C GLY A 27 -0.88 5.09 6.49
N LEU A 28 -0.46 4.75 5.27
CA LEU A 28 0.44 3.64 4.97
C LEU A 28 1.78 4.14 4.44
N LEU A 29 2.86 3.65 5.02
CA LEU A 29 4.20 3.73 4.47
C LEU A 29 4.46 2.45 3.68
N VAL A 30 4.60 2.57 2.37
CA VAL A 30 4.85 1.44 1.46
C VAL A 30 6.25 1.57 0.91
N ARG A 31 7.04 0.53 1.09
CA ARG A 31 8.35 0.42 0.47
C ARG A 31 8.30 -0.67 -0.59
N TYR A 32 8.63 -0.29 -1.82
CA TYR A 32 8.73 -1.16 -2.98
C TYR A 32 10.14 -1.02 -3.58
N HIS A 33 10.91 -2.10 -3.57
CA HIS A 33 12.35 -2.09 -3.89
C HIS A 33 13.13 -1.00 -3.10
N ARG A 34 13.63 0.03 -3.80
CA ARG A 34 14.41 1.15 -3.23
C ARG A 34 13.57 2.41 -2.98
N HIS A 35 12.29 2.39 -3.33
CA HIS A 35 11.41 3.55 -3.17
C HIS A 35 10.48 3.37 -1.97
N THR A 36 10.30 4.45 -1.21
CA THR A 36 9.34 4.52 -0.10
C THR A 36 8.32 5.59 -0.42
N HIS A 37 7.05 5.25 -0.27
CA HIS A 37 5.90 6.10 -0.55
C HIS A 37 4.98 6.15 0.66
N TYR A 38 4.33 7.29 0.88
CA TYR A 38 3.38 7.48 1.97
C TYR A 38 1.99 7.79 1.43
N PHE A 39 0.98 7.06 1.90
CA PHE A 39 -0.39 7.15 1.42
C PHE A 39 -1.37 7.40 2.56
N ILE A 40 -2.01 8.56 2.53
CA ILE A 40 -3.11 8.91 3.45
C ILE A 40 -4.49 8.52 2.91
N ARG A 41 -4.60 8.28 1.60
CA ARG A 41 -5.83 7.86 0.91
C ARG A 41 -5.66 6.45 0.35
N GLU A 42 -6.61 5.58 0.67
CA GLU A 42 -6.60 4.18 0.24
C GLU A 42 -6.66 4.04 -1.30
N SER A 43 -7.42 4.91 -1.97
CA SER A 43 -7.50 4.90 -3.45
C SER A 43 -6.16 5.18 -4.12
N CYS A 44 -5.34 6.05 -3.55
CA CYS A 44 -3.98 6.33 -4.06
C CYS A 44 -3.04 5.14 -3.79
N PHE A 45 -3.19 4.48 -2.64
CA PHE A 45 -2.45 3.26 -2.32
C PHE A 45 -2.74 2.14 -3.32
N TRP A 46 -4.02 1.84 -3.59
CA TRP A 46 -4.38 0.77 -4.53
C TRP A 46 -3.94 1.08 -5.95
N SER A 47 -4.13 2.31 -6.44
CA SER A 47 -3.62 2.72 -7.76
C SER A 47 -2.10 2.51 -7.87
N TYR A 48 -1.35 2.82 -6.81
CA TYR A 48 0.09 2.55 -6.78
C TYR A 48 0.40 1.06 -6.84
N VAL A 49 -0.26 0.25 -6.00
CA VAL A 49 -0.04 -1.20 -5.96
C VAL A 49 -0.35 -1.86 -7.31
N TYR A 50 -1.49 -1.56 -7.93
CA TYR A 50 -1.85 -2.11 -9.24
C TYR A 50 -0.83 -1.73 -10.31
N LYS A 51 -0.46 -0.45 -10.37
CA LYS A 51 0.56 0.05 -11.29
C LYS A 51 1.92 -0.63 -11.08
N SER A 52 2.37 -0.74 -9.82
CA SER A 52 3.66 -1.33 -9.48
C SER A 52 3.69 -2.86 -9.66
N ALA A 53 2.55 -3.54 -9.51
CA ALA A 53 2.41 -4.97 -9.74
C ALA A 53 2.24 -5.33 -11.23
N GLY A 54 2.15 -4.34 -12.13
CA GLY A 54 1.88 -4.57 -13.55
C GLY A 54 0.49 -5.14 -13.82
N LEU A 55 -0.43 -5.02 -12.85
CA LEU A 55 -1.81 -5.43 -13.02
C LEU A 55 -2.55 -4.31 -13.76
N PRO A 56 -3.39 -4.63 -14.76
CA PRO A 56 -4.25 -3.63 -15.36
C PRO A 56 -5.07 -2.98 -14.24
N ASP A 57 -5.07 -1.65 -14.19
CA ASP A 57 -5.90 -0.90 -13.23
C ASP A 57 -7.35 -1.36 -13.50
N LEU A 58 -7.91 -2.20 -12.63
CA LEU A 58 -9.26 -2.78 -12.74
C LEU A 58 -10.32 -1.71 -12.42
N ARG A 59 -10.16 -0.55 -13.04
CA ARG A 59 -11.14 0.53 -13.10
C ARG A 59 -11.75 0.49 -14.48
N ASP A 60 -12.63 -0.49 -14.66
CA ASP A 60 -13.82 -0.32 -15.52
C ASP A 60 -14.93 0.28 -14.65
#